data_AF-A0A420MEU7-F1
#
_entry.id   AF-A0A420MEU7-F1
#
_cell.length_a   1.000
_cell.length_b   1.000
_cell.length_c   1.000
_cell.angle_alpha   90.00
_cell.angle_beta   90.00
_cell.angle_gamma   90.00
#
_symmetry.space_group_name_H-M   'P 1'
#
loop_
_entity.id
_entity.type
_entity.pdbx_description
1 polymer ?
#
loop_
_entity_poly.entity_id
_entity_poly.type
_entity_poly.pdbx_seq_one_letter_code
_entity_poly.pdbx_strand_id
1 'polypeptide(L)'
;MGKGSYGNITCAAAVAASSFDMVVTDPKFLLDQLDPAKLQRLVSGGRSKGPQPELQISEPTPEVSSNNVPILFDSPDSDAGRTTSRVIRSKVQRFGENVDTDAIIPAEFMPGVDNADLGSHCFQYFRPEFRNKAKSGSTVIVAEHGFGSGSSREDAVRALQGAGVEAVIAKGFAFIYERNQLNMGLFNIKINDPRFYELTQEDSVITINKDNKTIQIEGSDMTFYYVQSDVEEALIESGGVLPLYSKLGRGVFRHLTAPRVQGGTKRVRNSNNGRSRKERSQDITW
;
A
#
# COMPACT_ATOMS: atom_id res chain seq x y z
N MET A 1 -2.58 -18.84 -11.89
CA MET A 1 -2.96 -19.35 -13.23
C MET A 1 -2.13 -18.62 -14.27
N GLY A 2 -1.66 -19.29 -15.32
CA GLY A 2 -0.79 -18.68 -16.34
C GLY A 2 -1.55 -17.81 -17.35
N LYS A 3 -0.81 -17.06 -18.19
CA LYS A 3 -1.39 -16.27 -19.28
C LYS A 3 -2.26 -17.15 -20.20
N GLY A 4 -3.46 -16.68 -20.54
CA GLY A 4 -4.43 -17.43 -21.37
C GLY A 4 -5.29 -18.43 -20.59
N SER A 5 -5.10 -18.56 -19.27
CA SER A 5 -5.98 -19.39 -18.45
C SER A 5 -7.30 -18.66 -18.13
N TYR A 6 -8.41 -19.39 -18.17
CA TYR A 6 -9.71 -18.91 -17.69
C TYR A 6 -9.96 -19.47 -16.28
N GLY A 7 -10.19 -18.57 -15.32
CA GLY A 7 -10.54 -18.93 -13.95
C GLY A 7 -12.03 -18.73 -13.71
N ASN A 8 -12.75 -19.80 -13.41
CA ASN A 8 -14.14 -19.72 -12.95
C ASN A 8 -14.19 -20.00 -11.45
N ILE A 9 -14.73 -19.07 -10.68
CA ILE A 9 -14.98 -19.26 -9.25
C ILE A 9 -16.44 -19.70 -9.10
N THR A 10 -16.65 -20.89 -8.54
CA THR A 10 -17.99 -21.45 -8.32
C THR A 10 -18.00 -22.29 -7.04
N CYS A 11 -19.17 -22.80 -6.64
CA CYS A 11 -19.30 -23.65 -5.46
C CYS A 11 -18.55 -24.97 -5.63
N ALA A 12 -18.10 -25.56 -4.52
CA ALA A 12 -17.33 -26.80 -4.53
C ALA A 12 -18.04 -27.96 -5.27
N ALA A 13 -19.37 -28.02 -5.19
CA ALA A 13 -20.16 -29.03 -5.91
C ALA A 13 -20.06 -28.88 -7.43
N ALA A 14 -20.16 -27.65 -7.95
CA ALA A 14 -19.99 -27.37 -9.37
C ALA A 14 -18.55 -27.65 -9.83
N VAL A 15 -17.54 -27.35 -9.02
CA VAL A 15 -16.14 -27.73 -9.31
C VAL A 15 -16.00 -29.24 -9.42
N ALA A 16 -16.55 -30.00 -8.46
CA ALA A 16 -16.50 -31.46 -8.49
C ALA A 16 -17.22 -32.04 -9.72
N ALA A 17 -18.43 -31.57 -10.02
CA ALA A 17 -19.18 -31.98 -11.20
C ALA A 17 -18.44 -31.65 -12.51
N SER A 18 -17.80 -30.47 -12.58
CA SER A 18 -17.05 -30.02 -13.76
C SER A 18 -15.75 -30.79 -13.98
N SER A 19 -15.19 -31.39 -12.91
CA SER A 19 -13.88 -32.07 -12.97
C SER A 19 -13.89 -33.39 -13.74
N PHE A 20 -15.05 -34.02 -13.92
CA PHE A 20 -15.16 -35.30 -14.65
C PHE A 20 -14.88 -35.14 -16.15
N ASP A 21 -15.47 -34.11 -16.77
CA ASP A 21 -15.39 -33.89 -18.22
C ASP A 21 -14.59 -32.62 -18.59
N MET A 22 -14.07 -31.90 -17.60
CA MET A 22 -13.37 -30.62 -17.75
C MET A 22 -14.23 -29.54 -18.44
N VAL A 23 -15.53 -29.58 -18.22
CA VAL A 23 -16.53 -28.62 -18.73
C VAL A 23 -17.30 -28.04 -17.55
N VAL A 24 -17.65 -26.75 -17.61
CA VAL A 24 -18.48 -26.13 -16.56
C VAL A 24 -19.86 -26.80 -16.54
N THR A 25 -20.15 -27.49 -15.44
CA THR A 25 -21.31 -28.38 -15.32
C THR A 25 -22.18 -28.01 -14.12
N ASP A 26 -23.50 -27.95 -14.33
CA ASP A 26 -24.47 -27.84 -13.25
C ASP A 26 -24.43 -29.10 -12.37
N PRO A 27 -24.11 -28.99 -11.07
CA PRO A 27 -23.99 -30.16 -10.19
C PRO A 27 -25.34 -30.79 -9.82
N LYS A 28 -26.49 -30.25 -10.24
CA LYS A 28 -27.82 -30.69 -9.82
C LYS A 28 -28.02 -32.20 -9.93
N PHE A 29 -27.57 -32.84 -11.01
CA PHE A 29 -27.75 -34.30 -11.19
C PHE A 29 -27.04 -35.14 -10.13
N LEU A 30 -25.93 -34.66 -9.56
CA LEU A 30 -25.24 -35.31 -8.43
C LEU A 30 -25.91 -34.98 -7.11
N LEU A 31 -26.37 -33.73 -6.95
CA LEU A 31 -27.06 -33.29 -5.74
C LEU A 31 -28.41 -34.00 -5.56
N ASP A 32 -29.14 -34.26 -6.65
CA ASP A 32 -30.41 -34.97 -6.65
C ASP A 32 -30.26 -36.47 -6.25
N GLN A 33 -29.04 -37.01 -6.32
CA GLN A 33 -28.71 -38.39 -5.89
C GLN A 33 -28.30 -38.48 -4.41
N LEU A 34 -28.17 -37.34 -3.71
CA LEU A 34 -27.80 -37.35 -2.30
C LEU A 34 -28.95 -37.91 -1.45
N ASP A 35 -28.64 -38.91 -0.62
CA ASP A 35 -29.55 -39.39 0.42
C ASP A 35 -29.77 -38.29 1.48
N PRO A 36 -31.00 -37.75 1.62
CA PRO A 36 -31.30 -36.68 2.56
C PRO A 36 -30.99 -37.06 4.02
N ALA A 37 -31.20 -38.31 4.41
CA ALA A 37 -30.94 -38.77 5.77
C ALA A 37 -29.43 -38.83 6.07
N LYS A 38 -28.63 -39.29 5.10
CA LYS A 38 -27.17 -39.28 5.18
C LYS A 38 -26.61 -37.86 5.20
N LEU A 39 -27.11 -36.98 4.34
CA LEU A 39 -26.70 -35.57 4.34
C LEU A 39 -27.03 -34.91 5.68
N GLN A 40 -28.27 -35.11 6.18
CA GLN A 40 -28.67 -34.59 7.47
C GLN A 40 -27.76 -35.14 8.58
N ARG A 41 -27.42 -36.42 8.58
CA ARG A 41 -26.45 -37.00 9.54
C ARG A 41 -25.05 -36.39 9.44
N LEU A 42 -24.55 -36.07 8.25
CA LEU A 42 -23.22 -35.47 8.06
C LEU A 42 -23.18 -33.99 8.49
N VAL A 43 -24.27 -33.26 8.30
CA VAL A 43 -24.37 -31.83 8.66
C VAL A 43 -24.77 -31.63 10.13
N SER A 44 -25.65 -32.49 10.66
CA SER A 44 -26.09 -32.48 12.07
C SER A 44 -25.13 -33.23 13.00
N GLY A 45 -24.37 -34.18 12.46
CA GLY A 45 -23.28 -34.84 13.16
C GLY A 45 -22.15 -33.86 13.36
N GLY A 46 -22.07 -33.29 14.56
CA GLY A 46 -20.89 -32.54 14.98
C GLY A 46 -19.65 -33.35 14.62
N ARG A 47 -18.69 -32.69 13.94
CA ARG A 47 -17.40 -33.24 13.48
C ARG A 47 -17.04 -34.45 14.34
N SER A 48 -17.00 -35.65 13.74
CA SER A 48 -16.59 -36.85 14.45
C SER A 48 -15.41 -36.51 15.35
N LYS A 49 -15.51 -36.76 16.66
CA LYS A 49 -14.39 -36.68 17.59
C LYS A 49 -13.40 -37.80 17.22
N GLY A 50 -12.84 -37.76 16.01
CA GLY A 50 -11.58 -38.40 15.73
C GLY A 50 -10.53 -37.83 16.69
N PRO A 51 -9.41 -38.52 16.88
CA PRO A 51 -8.31 -37.99 17.69
C PRO A 51 -8.06 -36.56 17.22
N GLN A 52 -8.34 -35.60 18.10
CA GLN A 52 -8.02 -34.22 17.80
C GLN A 52 -6.50 -34.20 17.66
N PRO A 53 -5.95 -33.59 16.60
CA PRO A 53 -4.51 -33.38 16.57
C PRO A 53 -4.14 -32.67 17.87
N GLU A 54 -3.09 -33.15 18.52
CA GLU A 54 -2.60 -32.52 19.73
C GLU A 54 -2.17 -31.10 19.35
N LEU A 55 -2.99 -30.11 19.71
CA LEU A 55 -2.71 -28.72 19.39
C LEU A 55 -1.56 -28.29 20.29
N GLN A 56 -0.37 -28.16 19.71
CA GLN A 56 0.76 -27.61 20.40
C GLN A 56 0.60 -26.10 20.48
N ILE A 57 -0.13 -25.64 21.50
CA ILE A 57 -0.30 -24.22 21.80
C ILE A 57 0.94 -23.78 22.59
N SER A 58 1.81 -23.02 21.95
CA SER A 58 2.91 -22.34 22.64
C SER A 58 2.46 -20.92 22.98
N GLU A 59 2.23 -20.64 24.26
CA GLU A 59 2.09 -19.25 24.70
C GLU A 59 3.49 -18.62 24.74
N PRO A 60 3.75 -17.52 24.00
CA PRO A 60 5.03 -16.84 24.10
C PRO A 60 5.16 -16.32 25.53
N THR A 61 6.23 -16.73 26.21
CA THR A 61 6.60 -16.21 27.54
C THR A 61 7.72 -15.19 27.33
N PRO A 62 7.42 -13.91 27.05
CA PRO A 62 8.46 -12.93 26.79
C PRO A 62 9.29 -12.72 28.06
N GLU A 63 10.57 -13.06 28.01
CA GLU A 63 11.52 -12.62 29.02
C GLU A 63 11.75 -11.12 28.85
N VAL A 64 11.09 -10.31 29.69
CA VAL A 64 11.29 -8.87 29.71
C VAL A 64 12.62 -8.57 30.40
N SER A 65 13.73 -8.78 29.70
CA SER A 65 15.02 -8.30 30.19
C SER A 65 15.01 -6.76 30.18
N SER A 66 15.45 -6.15 31.29
CA SER A 66 15.55 -4.68 31.45
C SER A 66 16.64 -4.03 30.59
N ASN A 67 17.31 -4.82 29.75
CA ASN A 67 18.41 -4.38 28.91
C ASN A 67 17.93 -4.32 27.47
N ASN A 68 18.09 -3.15 26.87
CA ASN A 68 17.79 -2.81 25.47
C ASN A 68 17.69 -4.05 24.59
N VAL A 69 16.45 -4.41 24.24
CA VAL A 69 16.19 -5.30 23.10
C VAL A 69 16.99 -4.70 21.94
N PRO A 70 17.96 -5.43 21.35
CA PRO A 70 18.52 -4.99 20.09
C PRO A 70 17.34 -4.95 19.16
N ILE A 71 16.92 -3.74 18.80
CA ILE A 71 15.90 -3.60 17.78
C ILE A 71 16.48 -4.35 16.59
N LEU A 72 15.78 -5.38 16.12
CA LEU A 72 16.09 -6.06 14.86
C LEU A 72 15.86 -5.04 13.73
N PHE A 73 16.75 -4.05 13.67
CA PHE A 73 16.86 -3.01 12.65
C PHE A 73 17.99 -3.34 11.68
N ASP A 74 18.54 -4.56 11.70
CA ASP A 74 19.33 -5.06 10.57
C ASP A 74 18.38 -5.60 9.50
N SER A 75 17.60 -4.69 8.90
CA SER A 75 17.45 -4.74 7.45
C SER A 75 18.61 -3.92 6.90
N PRO A 76 19.52 -4.51 6.11
CA PRO A 76 20.54 -3.74 5.44
C PRO A 76 19.81 -2.70 4.57
N ASP A 77 20.10 -1.43 4.84
CA ASP A 77 19.48 -0.25 4.24
C ASP A 77 17.98 -0.05 4.52
N SER A 78 17.60 0.18 5.79
CA SER A 78 16.55 1.17 6.00
C SER A 78 17.10 2.50 5.51
N ASP A 79 16.63 2.97 4.36
CA ASP A 79 16.92 4.26 3.71
C ASP A 79 16.35 5.43 4.57
N ALA A 80 16.67 5.39 5.87
CA ALA A 80 16.23 6.24 6.95
C ALA A 80 16.88 7.62 6.78
N GLY A 81 16.42 8.35 5.78
CA GLY A 81 16.99 9.64 5.45
C GLY A 81 16.91 10.03 3.98
N ARG A 82 16.28 9.26 3.09
CA ARG A 82 16.08 9.73 1.71
C ARG A 82 15.16 10.94 1.73
N THR A 83 15.77 12.13 1.72
CA THR A 83 15.07 13.38 1.49
C THR A 83 14.48 13.26 0.09
N THR A 84 13.18 13.01 0.00
CA THR A 84 12.53 12.86 -1.29
C THR A 84 12.66 14.18 -2.05
N SER A 85 12.93 14.11 -3.35
CA SER A 85 13.03 15.33 -4.15
C SER A 85 11.72 16.11 -4.06
N ARG A 86 11.82 17.43 -3.85
CA ARG A 86 10.67 18.34 -3.89
C ARG A 86 10.03 18.40 -5.27
N VAL A 87 10.82 18.11 -6.31
CA VAL A 87 10.38 18.06 -7.70
C VAL A 87 10.77 16.72 -8.32
N ILE A 88 9.78 15.96 -8.80
CA ILE A 88 9.99 14.69 -9.50
C ILE A 88 9.69 14.93 -10.98
N ARG A 89 10.69 14.77 -11.85
CA ARG A 89 10.52 14.83 -13.31
C ARG A 89 10.83 13.47 -13.90
N SER A 90 9.83 12.84 -14.52
CA SER A 90 9.94 11.46 -15.01
C SER A 90 9.09 11.23 -16.25
N LYS A 91 9.47 10.24 -17.06
CA LYS A 91 8.56 9.60 -18.00
C LYS A 91 7.54 8.74 -17.26
N VAL A 92 6.31 8.74 -17.76
CA VAL A 92 5.20 7.96 -17.23
C VAL A 92 5.25 6.53 -17.76
N GLN A 93 5.09 5.56 -16.86
CA GLN A 93 4.70 4.20 -17.21
C GLN A 93 3.19 4.06 -17.00
N ARG A 94 2.43 3.88 -18.08
CA ARG A 94 0.96 3.91 -18.08
C ARG A 94 0.37 2.53 -17.85
N PHE A 95 -0.63 2.45 -16.99
CA PHE A 95 -1.35 1.23 -16.65
C PHE A 95 -2.86 1.43 -16.78
N GLY A 96 -3.58 0.35 -17.10
CA GLY A 96 -5.04 0.35 -17.16
C GLY A 96 -5.70 0.27 -15.78
N GLU A 97 -6.93 -0.25 -15.77
CA GLU A 97 -7.71 -0.50 -14.55
C GLU A 97 -7.30 -1.80 -13.87
N ASN A 98 -7.61 -1.88 -12.57
CA ASN A 98 -7.58 -3.12 -11.77
C ASN A 98 -6.24 -3.87 -11.82
N VAL A 99 -5.13 -3.14 -11.87
CA VAL A 99 -3.81 -3.74 -11.65
C VAL A 99 -3.76 -4.25 -10.22
N ASP A 100 -3.73 -5.57 -10.05
CA ASP A 100 -3.74 -6.21 -8.75
C ASP A 100 -2.33 -6.39 -8.15
N THR A 101 -2.29 -6.77 -6.88
CA THR A 101 -1.03 -6.99 -6.14
C THR A 101 -0.23 -8.18 -6.67
N ASP A 102 -0.88 -9.17 -7.29
CA ASP A 102 -0.21 -10.30 -7.94
C ASP A 102 0.51 -9.87 -9.24
N ALA A 103 -0.07 -8.93 -9.98
CA ALA A 103 0.55 -8.32 -11.14
C ALA A 103 1.77 -7.48 -10.74
N ILE A 104 1.69 -6.73 -9.63
CA ILE A 104 2.81 -5.93 -9.10
C ILE A 104 3.94 -6.83 -8.61
N ILE A 105 3.63 -7.82 -7.76
CA ILE A 105 4.59 -8.79 -7.24
C ILE A 105 3.96 -10.20 -7.16
N PRO A 106 4.37 -11.13 -8.04
CA PRO A 106 3.88 -12.50 -7.99
C PRO A 106 4.24 -13.19 -6.66
N ALA A 107 3.32 -14.02 -6.15
CA ALA A 107 3.43 -14.62 -4.82
C ALA A 107 4.72 -15.42 -4.59
N GLU A 108 5.26 -16.06 -5.63
CA GLU A 108 6.50 -16.85 -5.55
C GLU A 108 7.75 -16.02 -5.23
N PHE A 109 7.72 -14.70 -5.47
CA PHE A 109 8.84 -13.79 -5.17
C PHE A 109 8.66 -13.05 -3.83
N MET A 110 7.52 -13.19 -3.15
CA MET A 110 7.27 -12.56 -1.85
C MET A 110 8.23 -12.98 -0.73
N PRO A 111 8.82 -14.19 -0.71
CA PRO A 111 9.87 -14.54 0.25
C PRO A 111 11.18 -13.76 0.10
N GLY A 112 11.23 -12.74 -0.77
CA GLY A 112 12.43 -11.95 -1.04
C GLY A 112 13.04 -11.31 0.20
N VAL A 113 14.34 -11.08 0.15
CA VAL A 113 15.14 -10.71 1.33
C VAL A 113 15.12 -9.21 1.63
N ASP A 114 15.00 -8.38 0.60
CA ASP A 114 15.00 -6.92 0.71
C ASP A 114 14.17 -6.27 -0.40
N ASN A 115 14.10 -4.94 -0.40
CA ASN A 115 13.35 -4.21 -1.43
C ASN A 115 13.97 -4.38 -2.83
N ALA A 116 15.29 -4.44 -2.95
CA ALA A 116 15.96 -4.57 -4.24
C ALA A 116 15.66 -5.92 -4.90
N ASP A 117 15.63 -6.99 -4.10
CA ASP A 117 15.23 -8.33 -4.50
C ASP A 117 13.78 -8.36 -4.99
N LEU A 118 12.84 -7.87 -4.17
CA LEU A 118 11.43 -7.74 -4.56
C LEU A 118 11.25 -6.88 -5.83
N GLY A 119 11.99 -5.77 -5.92
CA GLY A 119 11.98 -4.86 -7.05
C GLY A 119 12.52 -5.49 -8.34
N SER A 120 13.44 -6.44 -8.23
CA SER A 120 13.97 -7.21 -9.37
C SER A 120 12.91 -8.11 -10.03
N HIS A 121 11.81 -8.37 -9.32
CA HIS A 121 10.65 -9.15 -9.76
C HIS A 121 9.36 -8.31 -9.92
N CYS A 122 9.44 -7.00 -9.76
CA CYS A 122 8.29 -6.11 -9.93
C CYS A 122 7.73 -6.21 -11.37
N PHE A 123 6.42 -6.47 -11.49
CA PHE A 123 5.72 -6.72 -12.75
C PHE A 123 6.32 -7.85 -13.61
N GLN A 124 6.95 -8.87 -12.99
CA GLN A 124 7.67 -9.96 -13.66
C GLN A 124 6.92 -10.56 -14.86
N TYR A 125 5.65 -10.91 -14.70
CA TYR A 125 4.86 -11.58 -15.73
C TYR A 125 3.91 -10.65 -16.49
N PHE A 126 3.44 -9.60 -15.81
CA PHE A 126 2.46 -8.68 -16.38
C PHE A 126 3.11 -7.70 -17.37
N ARG A 127 4.27 -7.15 -17.01
CA ARG A 127 4.96 -6.11 -17.77
C ARG A 127 6.49 -6.20 -17.60
N PRO A 128 7.15 -7.20 -18.20
CA PRO A 128 8.56 -7.49 -17.94
C PRO A 128 9.53 -6.33 -18.22
N GLU A 129 9.20 -5.46 -19.17
CA GLU A 129 10.00 -4.29 -19.54
C GLU A 129 9.95 -3.15 -18.52
N PHE A 130 8.97 -3.16 -17.60
CA PHE A 130 8.75 -2.13 -16.58
C PHE A 130 10.03 -1.80 -15.80
N ARG A 131 10.74 -2.83 -15.35
CA ARG A 131 11.93 -2.68 -14.51
C ARG A 131 13.08 -2.02 -15.24
N ASN A 132 13.24 -2.30 -16.54
CA ASN A 132 14.26 -1.67 -17.36
C ASN A 132 13.95 -0.19 -17.62
N LYS A 133 12.67 0.13 -17.84
CA LYS A 133 12.22 1.53 -17.95
C LYS A 133 12.40 2.30 -16.64
N ALA A 134 12.06 1.69 -15.51
CA ALA A 134 12.24 2.28 -14.18
C ALA A 134 13.73 2.56 -13.89
N LYS A 135 14.60 1.57 -14.12
CA LYS A 135 16.07 1.74 -14.04
C LYS A 135 16.61 2.83 -14.97
N SER A 136 15.94 3.08 -16.09
CA SER A 136 16.28 4.13 -17.05
C SER A 136 15.65 5.50 -16.71
N GLY A 137 15.08 5.66 -15.51
CA GLY A 137 14.54 6.93 -15.02
C GLY A 137 13.04 7.15 -15.28
N SER A 138 12.28 6.12 -15.69
CA SER A 138 10.81 6.19 -15.77
C SER A 138 10.20 5.76 -14.43
N THR A 139 10.34 6.61 -13.42
CA THR A 139 10.05 6.32 -12.01
C THR A 139 8.61 6.65 -11.58
N VAL A 140 7.74 7.09 -12.49
CA VAL A 140 6.34 7.42 -12.16
C VAL A 140 5.36 6.52 -12.88
N ILE A 141 4.42 5.97 -12.11
CA ILE A 141 3.28 5.19 -12.61
C ILE A 141 2.06 6.10 -12.72
N VAL A 142 1.32 5.97 -13.83
CA VAL A 142 -0.04 6.52 -13.97
C VAL A 142 -1.01 5.38 -14.26
N ALA A 143 -2.04 5.22 -13.44
CA ALA A 143 -3.01 4.13 -13.54
C ALA A 143 -4.46 4.62 -13.48
N GLU A 144 -5.39 3.78 -13.91
CA GLU A 144 -6.83 4.06 -13.79
C GLU A 144 -7.36 3.71 -12.38
N HIS A 145 -8.61 3.28 -12.26
CA HIS A 145 -9.18 2.80 -11.00
C HIS A 145 -8.65 1.42 -10.60
N GLY A 146 -8.63 1.14 -9.30
CA GLY A 146 -8.39 -0.21 -8.77
C GLY A 146 -6.93 -0.63 -8.72
N PHE A 147 -5.98 0.32 -8.82
CA PHE A 147 -4.56 0.00 -8.69
C PHE A 147 -4.23 -0.53 -7.29
N GLY A 148 -3.51 -1.65 -7.25
CA GLY A 148 -3.18 -2.38 -6.02
C GLY A 148 -4.33 -3.22 -5.46
N SER A 149 -5.29 -3.64 -6.30
CA SER A 149 -6.39 -4.51 -5.88
C SER A 149 -5.92 -5.92 -5.48
N GLY A 150 -6.81 -6.69 -4.84
CA GLY A 150 -6.51 -8.05 -4.40
C GLY A 150 -5.98 -8.13 -2.96
N SER A 151 -5.03 -9.04 -2.73
CA SER A 151 -4.56 -9.40 -1.40
C SER A 151 -3.80 -8.28 -0.67
N SER A 152 -3.82 -8.31 0.66
CA SER A 152 -3.04 -7.41 1.51
C SER A 152 -1.55 -7.78 1.45
N ARG A 153 -0.82 -7.19 0.50
CA ARG A 153 0.63 -7.38 0.34
C ARG A 153 1.34 -6.05 0.46
N GLU A 154 2.08 -5.84 1.54
CA GLU A 154 3.00 -4.71 1.64
C GLU A 154 4.18 -4.86 0.68
N ASP A 155 4.53 -6.10 0.32
CA ASP A 155 5.56 -6.44 -0.66
C ASP A 155 5.31 -5.81 -2.03
N ALA A 156 4.05 -5.54 -2.39
CA ALA A 156 3.72 -4.84 -3.64
C ALA A 156 4.29 -3.42 -3.64
N VAL A 157 4.20 -2.71 -2.51
CA VAL A 157 4.77 -1.37 -2.36
C VAL A 157 6.29 -1.44 -2.31
N ARG A 158 6.85 -2.42 -1.58
CA ARG A 158 8.31 -2.68 -1.52
C ARG A 158 8.91 -2.95 -2.88
N ALA A 159 8.24 -3.77 -3.69
CA ALA A 159 8.68 -4.09 -5.04
C ALA A 159 8.72 -2.85 -5.95
N LEU A 160 7.73 -1.95 -5.85
CA LEU A 160 7.74 -0.69 -6.58
C LEU A 160 8.91 0.21 -6.14
N GLN A 161 9.10 0.37 -4.82
CA GLN A 161 10.21 1.15 -4.29
C GLN A 161 11.57 0.58 -4.70
N GLY A 162 11.73 -0.74 -4.61
CA GLY A 162 12.95 -1.45 -5.04
C GLY A 162 13.21 -1.39 -6.54
N ALA A 163 12.16 -1.29 -7.36
CA ALA A 163 12.29 -1.05 -8.80
C ALA A 163 12.66 0.41 -9.13
N GLY A 164 12.66 1.30 -8.13
CA GLY A 164 13.00 2.72 -8.28
C GLY A 164 11.79 3.63 -8.53
N VAL A 165 10.56 3.17 -8.27
CA VAL A 165 9.36 4.01 -8.40
C VAL A 165 9.36 5.09 -7.32
N GLU A 166 9.22 6.33 -7.75
CA GLU A 166 9.16 7.51 -6.87
C GLU A 166 7.71 7.94 -6.59
N ALA A 167 6.79 7.74 -7.53
CA ALA A 167 5.39 8.12 -7.37
C ALA A 167 4.42 7.21 -8.12
N VAL A 168 3.22 7.06 -7.57
CA VAL A 168 2.09 6.39 -8.22
C VAL A 168 0.91 7.35 -8.25
N ILE A 169 0.42 7.63 -9.45
CA ILE A 169 -0.75 8.49 -9.69
C ILE A 169 -1.87 7.59 -10.20
N ALA A 170 -3.06 7.66 -9.59
CA ALA A 170 -4.21 6.88 -10.03
C ALA A 170 -5.54 7.61 -9.83
N LYS A 171 -6.60 7.15 -10.52
CA LYS A 171 -7.97 7.63 -10.22
C LYS A 171 -8.41 7.12 -8.85
N GLY A 172 -8.05 5.89 -8.54
CA GLY A 172 -8.31 5.32 -7.22
C GLY A 172 -7.43 4.11 -6.95
N PHE A 173 -7.01 4.02 -5.70
CA PHE A 173 -6.28 2.87 -5.17
C PHE A 173 -7.23 1.91 -4.47
N ALA A 174 -6.87 0.64 -4.39
CA ALA A 174 -7.55 -0.28 -3.48
C ALA A 174 -7.27 0.11 -2.02
N PHE A 175 -8.29 -0.03 -1.16
CA PHE A 175 -8.28 0.51 0.21
C PHE A 175 -7.06 0.09 1.04
N ILE A 176 -6.70 -1.21 1.03
CA ILE A 176 -5.57 -1.72 1.82
C ILE A 176 -4.24 -1.24 1.23
N TYR A 177 -4.10 -1.33 -0.09
CA TYR A 177 -2.88 -0.93 -0.79
C TYR A 177 -2.60 0.57 -0.62
N GLU A 178 -3.63 1.42 -0.64
CA GLU A 178 -3.48 2.85 -0.39
C GLU A 178 -2.80 3.15 0.95
N ARG A 179 -3.27 2.50 2.01
CA ARG A 179 -2.68 2.65 3.34
C ARG A 179 -1.24 2.14 3.38
N ASN A 180 -0.95 1.04 2.69
CA ASN A 180 0.41 0.49 2.63
C ASN A 180 1.38 1.46 1.94
N GLN A 181 0.97 2.13 0.86
CA GLN A 181 1.82 3.14 0.19
C GLN A 181 2.26 4.24 1.15
N LEU A 182 1.31 4.82 1.90
CA LEU A 182 1.59 5.87 2.88
C LEU A 182 2.45 5.37 4.03
N ASN A 183 2.13 4.19 4.58
CA ASN A 183 2.89 3.60 5.69
C ASN A 183 4.35 3.32 5.32
N MET A 184 4.62 3.07 4.04
CA MET A 184 5.96 2.79 3.52
C MET A 184 6.62 4.00 2.85
N GLY A 185 5.94 5.16 2.82
CA GLY A 185 6.47 6.38 2.24
C GLY A 185 6.52 6.40 0.70
N LEU A 186 5.79 5.52 0.01
CA LEU A 186 5.63 5.62 -1.43
C LEU A 186 4.64 6.73 -1.77
N PHE A 187 5.07 7.69 -2.59
CA PHE A 187 4.29 8.89 -2.88
C PHE A 187 3.10 8.57 -3.79
N ASN A 188 1.90 8.52 -3.19
CA ASN A 188 0.66 8.26 -3.90
C ASN A 188 -0.11 9.56 -4.15
N ILE A 189 -0.66 9.71 -5.35
CA ILE A 189 -1.47 10.87 -5.76
C ILE A 189 -2.77 10.38 -6.38
N LYS A 190 -3.90 10.94 -5.93
CA LYS A 190 -5.20 10.74 -6.57
C LYS A 190 -5.52 11.90 -7.50
N ILE A 191 -5.74 11.61 -8.78
CA ILE A 191 -6.26 12.57 -9.76
C ILE A 191 -7.48 11.95 -10.44
N ASN A 192 -8.63 12.61 -10.38
CA ASN A 192 -9.86 12.13 -11.02
C ASN A 192 -10.21 12.89 -12.30
N ASP A 193 -9.43 13.91 -12.66
CA ASP A 193 -9.66 14.70 -13.87
C ASP A 193 -9.37 13.86 -15.12
N PRO A 194 -10.35 13.56 -15.97
CA PRO A 194 -10.14 12.74 -17.17
C PRO A 194 -9.11 13.35 -18.13
N ARG A 195 -9.01 14.68 -18.18
CA ARG A 195 -8.06 15.39 -19.05
C ARG A 195 -6.62 15.08 -18.70
N PHE A 196 -6.34 14.80 -17.41
CA PHE A 196 -5.01 14.35 -16.99
C PHE A 196 -4.63 13.04 -17.69
N TYR A 197 -5.55 12.07 -17.73
CA TYR A 197 -5.32 10.75 -18.32
C TYR A 197 -5.30 10.76 -19.85
N GLU A 198 -6.00 11.71 -20.47
CA GLU A 198 -5.93 11.96 -21.91
C GLU A 198 -4.53 12.48 -22.30
N LEU A 199 -3.93 13.37 -21.50
CA LEU A 199 -2.62 13.97 -21.75
C LEU A 199 -1.44 13.10 -21.29
N THR A 200 -1.65 12.21 -20.32
CA THR A 200 -0.60 11.33 -19.77
C THR A 200 -0.64 9.94 -20.40
N GLN A 201 -0.02 9.85 -21.57
CA GLN A 201 0.20 8.59 -22.27
C GLN A 201 1.51 7.93 -21.83
N GLU A 202 1.75 6.71 -22.30
CA GLU A 202 3.02 6.02 -22.12
C GLU A 202 4.19 6.92 -22.59
N ASP A 203 5.25 6.98 -21.80
CA ASP A 203 6.44 7.80 -22.03
C ASP A 203 6.21 9.33 -22.03
N SER A 204 4.98 9.82 -21.78
CA SER A 204 4.73 11.25 -21.50
C SER A 204 5.61 11.71 -20.34
N VAL A 205 6.22 12.87 -20.46
CA VAL A 205 7.08 13.44 -19.41
C VAL A 205 6.25 14.34 -18.52
N ILE A 206 6.31 14.09 -17.21
CA ILE A 206 5.62 14.90 -16.22
C ILE A 206 6.57 15.46 -15.18
N THR A 207 6.19 16.59 -14.61
CA THR A 207 6.86 17.23 -13.47
C THR A 207 5.87 17.35 -12.33
N ILE A 208 6.16 16.67 -11.22
CA ILE A 208 5.40 16.73 -9.98
C ILE A 208 6.14 17.66 -9.01
N ASN A 209 5.47 18.68 -8.51
CA ASN A 209 6.00 19.61 -7.52
C ASN A 209 5.26 19.44 -6.19
N LYS A 210 5.99 19.01 -5.16
CA LYS A 210 5.45 18.69 -3.83
C LYS A 210 5.03 19.91 -3.04
N ASP A 211 5.78 21.00 -3.15
CA ASP A 211 5.56 22.21 -2.38
C ASP A 211 4.29 22.94 -2.87
N ASN A 212 4.11 22.99 -4.19
CA ASN A 212 2.97 23.65 -4.83
C ASN A 212 1.77 22.70 -5.04
N LYS A 213 1.95 21.41 -4.75
CA LYS A 213 0.97 20.33 -5.00
C LYS A 213 0.43 20.31 -6.43
N THR A 214 1.36 20.39 -7.41
CA THR A 214 1.04 20.50 -8.84
C THR A 214 1.68 19.39 -9.66
N ILE A 215 1.04 19.06 -10.78
CA ILE A 215 1.57 18.19 -11.83
C ILE A 215 1.44 18.91 -13.17
N GLN A 216 2.54 18.98 -13.91
CA GLN A 216 2.61 19.54 -15.27
C GLN A 216 3.05 18.45 -16.24
N ILE A 217 2.48 18.47 -17.45
CA ILE A 217 2.82 17.53 -18.52
C ILE A 217 3.58 18.32 -19.59
N GLU A 218 4.72 17.80 -20.04
CA GLU A 218 5.52 18.41 -21.11
C GLU A 218 4.70 18.53 -22.41
N GLY A 219 4.66 19.72 -23.00
CA GLY A 219 3.86 20.01 -24.19
C GLY A 219 2.40 20.39 -23.92
N SER A 220 1.98 20.50 -22.65
CA SER A 220 0.66 21.01 -22.27
C SER A 220 0.77 22.29 -21.44
N ASP A 221 -0.13 23.25 -21.67
CA ASP A 221 -0.26 24.45 -20.84
C ASP A 221 -1.12 24.20 -19.58
N MET A 222 -1.64 22.98 -19.41
CA MET A 222 -2.47 22.63 -18.27
C MET A 222 -1.63 22.29 -17.04
N THR A 223 -2.05 22.82 -15.89
CA THR A 223 -1.52 22.44 -14.57
C THR A 223 -2.62 21.73 -13.79
N PHE A 224 -2.30 20.54 -13.29
CA PHE A 224 -3.19 19.75 -12.44
C PHE A 224 -2.78 19.92 -10.98
N TYR A 225 -3.75 19.95 -10.09
CA TYR A 225 -3.54 20.08 -8.65
C TYR A 225 -3.97 18.79 -7.95
N TYR A 226 -3.22 18.41 -6.93
CA TYR A 226 -3.62 17.32 -6.05
C TYR A 226 -3.71 17.79 -4.60
N VAL A 227 -4.41 17.01 -3.79
CA VAL A 227 -4.60 17.28 -2.37
C VAL A 227 -3.94 16.16 -1.58
N GLN A 228 -3.27 16.55 -0.51
CA GLN A 228 -2.77 15.66 0.53
C GLN A 228 -3.02 16.31 1.87
N SER A 229 -3.51 15.52 2.82
CA SER A 229 -3.62 15.91 4.22
C SER A 229 -2.23 16.07 4.85
N ASP A 230 -2.17 16.80 5.95
CA ASP A 230 -0.92 16.98 6.71
C ASP A 230 -0.32 15.65 7.18
N VAL A 231 -1.17 14.66 7.48
CA VAL A 231 -0.75 13.33 7.92
C VAL A 231 -0.11 12.55 6.78
N GLU A 232 -0.73 12.54 5.60
CA GLU A 232 -0.17 11.90 4.40
C GLU A 232 1.16 12.52 4.03
N GLU A 233 1.22 13.86 4.00
CA GLU A 233 2.44 14.61 3.71
C GLU A 233 3.55 14.26 4.72
N ALA A 234 3.25 14.26 6.03
CA ALA A 234 4.23 13.92 7.06
C ALA A 234 4.73 12.47 6.95
N LEU A 235 3.86 11.52 6.61
CA LEU A 235 4.25 10.11 6.40
C LEU A 235 5.17 9.98 5.18
N ILE A 236 4.80 10.55 4.04
CA ILE A 236 5.58 10.49 2.80
C ILE A 236 6.95 11.15 2.99
N GLU A 237 6.99 12.37 3.53
CA GLU A 237 8.23 13.13 3.74
C GLU A 237 9.17 12.46 4.76
N SER A 238 8.62 11.62 5.63
CA SER A 238 9.41 10.88 6.60
C SER A 238 9.93 9.55 6.07
N GLY A 239 9.47 9.08 4.91
CA GLY A 239 9.76 7.75 4.39
C GLY A 239 8.86 6.66 4.98
N GLY A 240 7.69 7.03 5.50
CA GLY A 240 6.70 6.12 6.07
C GLY A 240 6.59 6.20 7.59
N VAL A 241 5.74 5.31 8.13
CA VAL A 241 5.38 5.30 9.56
C VAL A 241 6.53 4.83 10.44
N LEU A 242 7.33 3.86 9.99
CA LEU A 242 8.45 3.32 10.79
C LEU A 242 9.57 4.35 10.95
N PRO A 243 10.10 4.99 9.88
CA PRO A 243 11.09 6.05 10.05
C PRO A 243 10.57 7.24 10.87
N LEU A 244 9.29 7.60 10.71
CA LEU A 244 8.67 8.66 11.51
C LEU A 244 8.57 8.28 12.99
N TYR A 245 8.20 7.03 13.29
CA TYR A 245 8.19 6.49 14.64
C TYR A 245 9.59 6.47 15.24
N SER A 246 10.62 6.07 14.49
CA SER A 246 12.01 6.12 14.96
C SER A 246 12.45 7.53 15.36
N LYS A 247 11.92 8.57 14.69
CA LYS A 247 12.20 9.99 15.02
C LYS A 247 11.40 10.51 16.22
N LEU A 248 10.12 10.14 16.33
CA LEU A 248 9.17 10.76 17.29
C LEU A 248 8.78 9.86 18.47
N GLY A 249 9.14 8.58 18.41
CA GLY A 249 8.78 7.55 19.37
C GLY A 249 7.28 7.46 19.62
N ARG A 250 6.91 7.24 20.89
CA ARG A 250 5.52 7.12 21.36
C ARG A 250 4.66 8.38 21.11
N GLY A 251 5.30 9.50 20.76
CA GLY A 251 4.62 10.76 20.44
C GLY A 251 4.13 10.89 19.00
N VAL A 252 4.41 9.91 18.11
CA VAL A 252 4.17 10.01 16.67
C VAL A 252 2.74 10.47 16.32
N PHE A 253 1.72 9.82 16.89
CA PHE A 253 0.33 10.16 16.58
C PHE A 253 -0.04 11.55 17.07
N ARG A 254 0.42 11.93 18.28
CA ARG A 254 0.19 13.26 18.82
C ARG A 254 0.80 14.34 17.93
N HIS A 255 1.95 14.07 17.33
CA HIS A 255 2.59 14.99 16.40
C HIS A 255 1.85 15.08 15.07
N LEU A 256 1.44 13.94 14.51
CA LEU A 256 0.68 13.87 13.25
C LEU A 256 -0.68 14.57 13.33
N THR A 257 -1.34 14.53 14.49
CA THR A 257 -2.67 15.13 14.69
C THR A 257 -2.62 16.49 15.40
N ALA A 258 -1.43 17.03 15.68
CA ALA A 258 -1.31 18.32 16.35
C ALA A 258 -1.84 19.43 15.43
N PRO A 259 -2.67 20.36 15.93
CA PRO A 259 -3.07 21.53 15.16
C PRO A 259 -1.82 22.34 14.76
N ARG A 260 -1.58 22.51 13.46
CA ARG A 260 -0.52 23.40 12.99
C ARG A 260 -0.97 24.84 13.25
N VAL A 261 -0.34 25.50 14.21
CA VAL A 261 -0.53 26.95 14.41
C VAL A 261 -0.01 27.65 13.16
N GLN A 262 -0.91 28.14 12.30
CA GLN A 262 -0.52 29.03 11.21
C GLN A 262 0.21 30.23 11.82
N GLY A 263 1.49 30.34 11.51
CA GLY A 263 2.38 31.34 12.08
C GLY A 263 1.93 32.75 11.73
N GLY A 264 1.17 33.38 12.60
CA GLY A 264 1.17 34.84 12.71
C GLY A 264 2.59 35.26 13.07
N THR A 265 3.21 36.08 12.22
CA THR A 265 4.50 36.73 12.48
C THR A 265 4.53 37.29 13.90
N LYS A 266 5.23 36.63 14.83
CA LYS A 266 5.56 37.21 16.12
C LYS A 266 6.54 38.35 15.86
N ARG A 267 6.00 39.58 15.72
CA ARG A 267 6.77 40.79 15.99
C ARG A 267 7.34 40.64 17.39
N VAL A 268 8.66 40.48 17.47
CA VAL A 268 9.41 40.52 18.72
C VAL A 268 9.21 41.91 19.33
N ARG A 269 8.25 42.03 20.24
CA ARG A 269 8.13 43.19 21.11
C ARG A 269 9.06 42.93 22.30
N ASN A 270 10.21 43.59 22.26
CA ASN A 270 11.08 43.71 23.42
C ASN A 270 10.29 44.46 24.52
N SER A 271 9.98 43.78 25.62
CA SER A 271 9.58 44.45 26.85
C SER A 271 10.19 43.74 28.05
N ASN A 272 11.28 44.32 28.54
CA ASN A 272 11.67 44.22 29.94
C ASN A 272 10.50 44.68 30.82
N ASN A 273 9.94 43.77 31.63
CA ASN A 273 9.67 44.00 33.06
C ASN A 273 8.85 42.86 33.70
N GLY A 274 9.36 42.37 34.84
CA GLY A 274 8.60 42.33 36.10
C GLY A 274 7.35 41.44 36.25
N ARG A 275 7.54 40.37 37.04
CA ARG A 275 6.62 39.80 38.06
C ARG A 275 5.20 39.29 37.65
N SER A 276 5.02 37.99 37.97
CA SER A 276 3.85 37.37 38.62
C SER A 276 2.45 37.48 37.98
N ARG A 277 1.92 36.33 37.53
CA ARG A 277 0.69 35.72 38.09
C ARG A 277 0.45 34.32 37.53
N LYS A 278 0.09 33.38 38.41
CA LYS A 278 -0.63 32.13 38.08
C LYS A 278 -2.05 32.51 37.70
N GLU A 279 -2.53 32.06 36.55
CA GLU A 279 -3.97 31.89 36.32
C GLU A 279 -4.25 30.80 35.28
N ARG A 280 -5.37 30.13 35.50
CA ARG A 280 -5.82 28.85 34.94
C ARG A 280 -6.35 29.00 33.51
N SER A 281 -6.25 27.93 32.73
CA SER A 281 -7.15 27.61 31.60
C SER A 281 -7.51 26.13 31.79
N GLN A 282 -8.61 25.78 32.45
CA GLN A 282 -9.95 25.61 31.86
C GLN A 282 -9.92 24.82 30.55
N ASP A 283 -10.38 23.57 30.70
CA ASP A 283 -10.73 22.59 29.69
C ASP A 283 -11.70 23.17 28.66
N ILE A 284 -11.46 22.88 27.38
CA ILE A 284 -12.55 22.71 26.41
C ILE A 284 -12.24 21.47 25.57
N THR A 285 -13.17 20.53 25.65
CA THR A 285 -13.30 19.26 24.94
C THR A 285 -14.04 19.42 23.60
N TRP A 286 -13.60 18.61 22.63
CA TRP A 286 -14.14 18.27 21.30
C TRP A 286 -14.10 19.35 20.21
#